data_AF-A0A2E0GM03-F1
#
_entry.id   AF-A0A2E0GM03-F1
#
_cell.length_a   1.000
_cell.length_b   1.000
_cell.length_c   1.000
_cell.angle_alpha   90.00
_cell.angle_beta   90.00
_cell.angle_gamma   90.00
#
_symmetry.space_group_name_H-M   'P 1'
#
loop_
_entity.id
_entity.type
_entity.pdbx_description
1 polymer ?
#
loop_
_entity_poly.entity_id
_entity_poly.type
_entity_poly.pdbx_seq_one_letter_code
_entity_poly.pdbx_strand_id
1 'polypeptide(L)'
;MDELRLVVGLAHATPRAILQLISEDGQTYTVSDHPGSDFTPCELRRMISISLCPSRPNFVSWIKDFEVTGSVEYKGGGIFQSEREGISQRIFSTLLRPELVFDLLDATDIEGISQEPVDAVLTPDPILGVTTITISVGQSTQESELDELAVIAHSACLVKEMSLSLDRQSSGTRDKASIRKDSDFPN
;
A
#
# COMPACT_ATOMS: atom_id res chain seq x y z
N MET A 1 -10.15 -0.66 -5.79
CA MET A 1 -8.99 -0.56 -6.71
C MET A 1 -7.72 -0.17 -5.95
N ASP A 2 -7.73 0.88 -5.14
CA ASP A 2 -6.53 1.25 -4.38
C ASP A 2 -6.02 0.16 -3.45
N GLU A 3 -6.90 -0.52 -2.73
CA GLU A 3 -6.55 -1.66 -1.87
C GLU A 3 -5.81 -2.78 -2.64
N LEU A 4 -6.31 -3.16 -3.82
CA LEU A 4 -5.64 -4.14 -4.68
C LEU A 4 -4.25 -3.65 -5.10
N ARG A 5 -4.06 -2.35 -5.39
CA ARG A 5 -2.72 -1.79 -5.69
C ARG A 5 -1.78 -1.93 -4.50
N LEU A 6 -2.25 -1.61 -3.30
CA LEU A 6 -1.45 -1.68 -2.07
C LEU A 6 -1.01 -3.11 -1.79
N VAL A 7 -1.94 -4.05 -1.87
CA VAL A 7 -1.66 -5.47 -1.61
C VAL A 7 -0.73 -6.08 -2.66
N VAL A 8 -0.91 -5.76 -3.95
CA VAL A 8 0.00 -6.24 -5.00
C VAL A 8 1.39 -5.62 -4.86
N GLY A 9 1.48 -4.34 -4.49
CA GLY A 9 2.75 -3.69 -4.17
C GLY A 9 3.48 -4.40 -3.04
N LEU A 10 2.76 -4.70 -1.95
CA LEU A 10 3.30 -5.44 -0.80
C LEU A 10 3.78 -6.84 -1.20
N ALA A 11 2.95 -7.61 -1.90
CA ALA A 11 3.31 -8.95 -2.33
C ALA A 11 4.50 -8.96 -3.30
N HIS A 12 4.60 -7.96 -4.18
CA HIS A 12 5.74 -7.82 -5.10
C HIS A 12 7.03 -7.41 -4.39
N ALA A 13 6.94 -6.56 -3.36
CA ALA A 13 8.11 -6.11 -2.59
C ALA A 13 8.59 -7.15 -1.57
N THR A 14 7.75 -8.13 -1.22
CA THR A 14 8.03 -9.08 -0.14
C THR A 14 8.40 -10.47 -0.68
N PRO A 15 9.65 -10.93 -0.50
CA PRO A 15 10.07 -12.22 -1.00
C PRO A 15 9.20 -13.35 -0.45
N ARG A 16 8.78 -14.27 -1.34
CA ARG A 16 7.95 -15.45 -1.02
C ARG A 16 6.55 -15.11 -0.47
N ALA A 17 6.09 -13.88 -0.61
CA ALA A 17 4.67 -13.57 -0.43
C ALA A 17 3.88 -14.24 -1.55
N ILE A 18 2.68 -14.71 -1.20
CA ILE A 18 1.74 -15.33 -2.13
C ILE A 18 0.45 -14.54 -2.04
N LEU A 19 -0.04 -14.08 -3.18
CA LEU A 19 -1.33 -13.41 -3.27
C LEU A 19 -2.34 -14.36 -3.90
N GLN A 20 -3.41 -14.65 -3.17
CA GLN A 20 -4.57 -15.38 -3.68
C GLN A 20 -5.59 -14.37 -4.19
N LEU A 21 -6.07 -14.55 -5.42
CA LEU A 21 -7.13 -13.76 -6.02
C LEU A 21 -8.38 -14.64 -6.14
N ILE A 22 -9.51 -14.12 -5.72
CA ILE A 22 -10.80 -14.81 -5.80
C ILE A 22 -11.64 -14.09 -6.85
N SER A 23 -12.07 -14.82 -7.87
CA SER A 23 -12.92 -14.28 -8.93
C SER A 23 -14.39 -14.17 -8.52
N GLU A 24 -15.20 -13.47 -9.33
CA GLU A 24 -16.64 -13.34 -9.10
C GLU A 24 -17.38 -14.68 -9.01
N ASP A 25 -16.95 -15.69 -9.77
CA ASP A 25 -17.49 -17.05 -9.77
C ASP A 25 -16.85 -17.97 -8.70
N GLY A 26 -15.95 -17.43 -7.87
CA GLY A 26 -15.35 -18.12 -6.74
C GLY A 26 -14.15 -19.00 -7.09
N GLN A 27 -13.62 -18.91 -8.30
CA GLN A 27 -12.33 -19.54 -8.63
C GLN A 27 -11.19 -18.78 -7.96
N THR A 28 -10.18 -19.53 -7.54
CA THR A 28 -8.99 -18.96 -6.89
C THR A 28 -7.80 -19.04 -7.83
N TYR A 29 -7.08 -17.93 -7.95
CA TYR A 29 -5.86 -17.80 -8.74
C TYR A 29 -4.70 -17.42 -7.81
N THR A 30 -3.57 -18.09 -7.96
CA THR A 30 -2.36 -17.84 -7.18
C THR A 30 -1.41 -16.92 -7.93
N VAL A 31 -0.91 -15.90 -7.23
CA VAL A 31 0.12 -14.99 -7.72
C VAL A 31 1.37 -15.10 -6.85
N SER A 32 2.47 -15.58 -7.43
CA SER A 32 3.76 -15.69 -6.78
C SER A 32 4.89 -15.86 -7.80
N ASP A 33 6.15 -15.86 -7.33
CA ASP A 33 7.31 -16.15 -8.18
C ASP A 33 7.50 -17.64 -8.49
N HIS A 34 6.63 -18.52 -7.97
CA HIS A 34 6.71 -19.96 -8.21
C HIS A 34 6.22 -20.32 -9.63
N PRO A 35 6.91 -21.21 -10.38
CA PRO A 35 6.53 -21.58 -11.75
C PRO A 35 5.13 -22.20 -11.90
N GLY A 36 4.55 -22.70 -10.81
CA GLY A 36 3.19 -23.27 -10.78
C GLY A 36 2.08 -22.27 -10.46
N SER A 37 2.39 -20.98 -10.32
CA SER A 37 1.40 -19.92 -10.09
C SER A 37 0.72 -19.51 -11.40
N ASP A 38 -0.54 -19.07 -11.29
CA ASP A 38 -1.32 -18.60 -12.43
C ASP A 38 -0.76 -17.28 -12.98
N PHE A 39 -0.20 -16.44 -12.11
CA PHE A 39 0.45 -15.19 -12.48
C PHE A 39 1.72 -14.96 -11.67
N THR A 40 2.67 -14.24 -12.25
CA THR A 40 3.74 -13.59 -11.51
C THR A 40 3.27 -12.24 -10.94
N PRO A 41 3.90 -11.74 -9.86
CA PRO A 41 3.60 -10.40 -9.34
C PRO A 41 3.77 -9.30 -10.40
N CYS A 42 4.79 -9.42 -11.26
CA CYS A 42 5.04 -8.48 -12.36
C CYS A 42 3.91 -8.45 -13.41
N GLU A 43 3.32 -9.60 -13.73
CA GLU A 43 2.18 -9.68 -14.66
C GLU A 43 0.93 -9.02 -14.07
N LEU A 44 0.60 -9.31 -12.81
CA LEU A 44 -0.52 -8.67 -12.14
C LEU A 44 -0.34 -7.16 -12.01
N ARG A 45 0.87 -6.69 -11.64
CA ARG A 45 1.20 -5.26 -11.62
C ARG A 45 0.90 -4.57 -12.94
N ARG A 46 1.29 -5.21 -14.05
CA ARG A 46 1.05 -4.69 -15.40
C ARG A 46 -0.45 -4.66 -15.74
N MET A 47 -1.18 -5.72 -15.43
CA MET A 47 -2.64 -5.78 -15.65
C MET A 47 -3.38 -4.67 -14.91
N ILE A 48 -3.00 -4.44 -13.64
CA ILE A 48 -3.55 -3.34 -12.84
C ILE A 48 -3.22 -1.99 -13.46
N SER A 49 -1.95 -1.75 -13.79
CA SER A 49 -1.51 -0.47 -14.36
C SER A 49 -2.28 -0.11 -15.64
N ILE A 50 -2.50 -1.09 -16.53
CA ILE A 50 -3.31 -0.90 -17.75
C ILE A 50 -4.77 -0.57 -17.39
N SER A 51 -5.32 -1.26 -16.38
CA SER A 51 -6.71 -1.10 -15.94
C SER A 51 -6.99 0.24 -15.25
N LEU A 52 -5.95 0.93 -14.76
CA LEU A 52 -6.07 2.28 -14.21
C LEU A 52 -6.22 3.36 -15.29
N CYS A 53 -5.93 3.04 -16.56
CA CYS A 53 -6.07 3.97 -17.67
C CYS A 53 -7.54 4.02 -18.14
N PRO A 54 -8.24 5.17 -18.06
CA PRO A 54 -9.66 5.25 -18.42
C PRO A 54 -9.97 4.89 -19.88
N SER A 55 -8.98 4.99 -20.78
CA SER A 55 -9.12 4.66 -22.20
C SER A 55 -8.82 3.20 -22.53
N ARG A 56 -8.61 2.34 -21.53
CA ARG A 56 -8.28 0.92 -21.71
C ARG A 56 -9.32 0.04 -21.01
N PRO A 57 -9.51 -1.21 -21.46
CA PRO A 57 -10.33 -2.18 -20.73
C PRO A 57 -9.81 -2.39 -19.30
N ASN A 58 -10.72 -2.64 -18.37
CA ASN A 58 -10.37 -3.06 -17.02
C ASN A 58 -10.14 -4.58 -17.03
N PHE A 59 -8.88 -5.00 -16.94
CA PHE A 59 -8.46 -6.41 -16.98
C PHE A 59 -8.52 -7.09 -15.61
N VAL A 60 -8.82 -6.35 -14.55
CA VAL A 60 -8.87 -6.86 -13.17
C VAL A 60 -10.28 -6.77 -12.57
N SER A 61 -11.29 -6.44 -13.38
CA SER A 61 -12.68 -6.33 -12.91
C SER A 61 -13.28 -7.66 -12.45
N TRP A 62 -12.70 -8.79 -12.86
CA TRP A 62 -13.14 -10.12 -12.45
C TRP A 62 -12.69 -10.49 -11.04
N ILE A 63 -11.74 -9.75 -10.45
CA ILE A 63 -11.22 -10.00 -9.09
C ILE A 63 -12.24 -9.45 -8.10
N LYS A 64 -12.84 -10.35 -7.33
CA LYS A 64 -13.84 -10.04 -6.30
C LYS A 64 -13.18 -9.81 -4.94
N ASP A 65 -12.21 -10.64 -4.60
CA ASP A 65 -11.54 -10.62 -3.29
C ASP A 65 -10.08 -11.07 -3.44
N PHE A 66 -9.26 -10.83 -2.42
CA PHE A 66 -7.86 -11.22 -2.42
C PHE A 66 -7.28 -11.36 -1.00
N GLU A 67 -6.28 -12.22 -0.86
CA GLU A 67 -5.62 -12.50 0.42
C GLU A 67 -4.11 -12.65 0.23
N VAL A 68 -3.31 -12.07 1.12
CA VAL A 68 -1.85 -12.27 1.14
C VAL A 68 -1.48 -13.32 2.17
N THR A 69 -0.68 -14.28 1.75
CA THR A 69 -0.20 -15.43 2.52
C THR A 69 1.28 -15.72 2.17
N GLY A 70 1.78 -16.89 2.55
CA GLY A 70 3.15 -17.31 2.25
C GLY A 70 4.12 -16.96 3.37
N SER A 71 5.13 -16.14 3.06
CA SER A 71 6.09 -15.63 4.06
C SER A 71 5.56 -14.47 4.91
N VAL A 72 4.32 -14.04 4.69
CA VAL A 72 3.69 -12.95 5.42
C VAL A 72 2.45 -13.42 6.16
N GLU A 73 2.20 -12.81 7.32
CA GLU A 73 1.02 -13.01 8.15
C GLU A 73 0.31 -11.67 8.38
N TYR A 74 -1.00 -11.63 8.25
CA TYR A 74 -1.77 -10.41 8.50
C TYR A 74 -1.92 -10.13 10.01
N LYS A 75 -1.52 -8.93 10.45
CA LYS A 75 -1.59 -8.51 11.87
C LYS A 75 -2.75 -7.56 12.16
N GLY A 76 -3.45 -7.10 11.14
CA GLY A 76 -4.54 -6.14 11.28
C GLY A 76 -4.19 -4.74 10.78
N GLY A 77 -5.22 -3.95 10.46
CA GLY A 77 -5.07 -2.55 10.06
C GLY A 77 -4.25 -2.33 8.79
N GLY A 78 -4.09 -3.32 7.91
CA GLY A 78 -3.22 -3.23 6.73
C GLY A 78 -1.74 -3.53 6.99
N ILE A 79 -1.37 -3.92 8.21
CA ILE A 79 -0.01 -4.29 8.59
C ILE A 79 0.15 -5.81 8.51
N PHE A 80 1.26 -6.23 7.93
CA PHE A 80 1.68 -7.61 7.80
C PHE A 80 2.98 -7.84 8.57
N GLN A 81 3.15 -9.05 9.08
CA GLN A 81 4.38 -9.53 9.69
C GLN A 81 5.11 -10.43 8.71
N SER A 82 6.43 -10.34 8.69
CA SER A 82 7.30 -11.33 8.04
C SER A 82 8.54 -11.56 8.90
N GLU A 83 9.25 -12.66 8.65
CA GLU A 83 10.55 -12.92 9.24
C GLU A 83 11.58 -13.11 8.14
N ARG A 84 12.72 -12.44 8.27
CA ARG A 84 13.85 -12.61 7.36
C ARG A 84 15.14 -12.73 8.16
N GLU A 85 15.85 -13.84 7.98
CA GLU A 85 17.15 -14.09 8.62
C GLU A 85 17.07 -13.97 10.16
N GLY A 86 15.94 -14.39 10.76
CA GLY A 86 15.67 -14.32 12.20
C GLY A 86 15.31 -12.91 12.71
N ILE A 87 15.12 -11.94 11.81
CA ILE A 87 14.67 -10.60 12.16
C ILE A 87 13.18 -10.49 11.82
N SER A 88 12.36 -10.21 12.85
CA SER A 88 10.93 -9.92 12.70
C SER A 88 10.78 -8.55 12.03
N GLN A 89 9.86 -8.46 11.08
CA GLN A 89 9.60 -7.26 10.30
C GLN A 89 8.10 -6.96 10.30
N ARG A 90 7.76 -5.68 10.11
CA ARG A 90 6.40 -5.22 9.83
C ARG A 90 6.37 -4.53 8.48
N ILE A 91 5.39 -4.90 7.68
CA ILE A 91 5.28 -4.48 6.29
C ILE A 91 3.89 -3.91 6.06
N PHE A 92 3.83 -2.75 5.45
CA PHE A 92 2.58 -2.17 4.95
C PHE A 92 2.85 -1.40 3.66
N SER A 93 1.81 -1.02 2.93
CA SER A 93 1.94 -0.19 1.73
C SER A 93 1.06 1.05 1.84
N THR A 94 1.47 2.12 1.15
CA THR A 94 0.78 3.41 1.07
C THR A 94 0.76 3.92 -0.38
N LEU A 95 -0.21 4.76 -0.71
CA LEU A 95 -0.29 5.53 -1.96
C LEU A 95 0.61 6.79 -1.94
N LEU A 96 1.27 7.08 -0.82
CA LEU A 96 2.19 8.20 -0.73
C LEU A 96 3.47 7.94 -1.53
N ARG A 97 4.03 9.03 -2.06
CA ARG A 97 5.36 9.01 -2.70
C ARG A 97 6.44 8.78 -1.64
N PRO A 98 7.55 8.10 -1.99
CA PRO A 98 8.57 7.71 -1.01
C PRO A 98 9.18 8.91 -0.28
N GLU A 99 9.30 10.07 -0.92
CA GLU A 99 9.85 11.28 -0.27
C GLU A 99 8.94 11.78 0.85
N LEU A 100 7.62 11.74 0.64
CA LEU A 100 6.66 12.11 1.68
C LEU A 100 6.62 11.09 2.82
N VAL A 101 6.79 9.81 2.50
CA VAL A 101 6.88 8.76 3.53
C VAL A 101 8.14 8.99 4.37
N PHE A 102 9.28 9.23 3.74
CA PHE A 102 10.52 9.55 4.44
C PHE A 102 10.35 10.73 5.40
N ASP A 103 9.83 11.87 4.91
CA ASP A 103 9.59 13.06 5.73
C ASP A 103 8.65 12.77 6.92
N LEU A 104 7.62 11.93 6.72
CA LEU A 104 6.70 11.54 7.79
C LEU A 104 7.38 10.68 8.85
N LEU A 105 8.16 9.68 8.42
CA LEU A 105 8.85 8.78 9.35
C LEU A 105 9.94 9.51 10.13
N ASP A 106 10.69 10.40 9.47
CA ASP A 106 11.72 11.23 10.11
C ASP A 106 11.13 12.22 11.12
N ALA A 107 9.94 12.75 10.84
CA ALA A 107 9.21 13.63 11.76
C ALA A 107 8.41 12.89 12.85
N THR A 108 8.35 11.55 12.79
CA THR A 108 7.60 10.75 13.77
C THR A 108 8.42 10.64 15.05
N ASP A 109 7.84 11.10 16.16
CA ASP A 109 8.45 10.93 17.47
C ASP A 109 8.32 9.46 17.91
N ILE A 110 9.44 8.75 17.88
CA ILE A 110 9.57 7.38 18.35
C ILE A 110 10.46 7.28 19.59
N GLU A 111 10.82 8.43 20.19
CA GLU A 111 11.68 8.44 21.37
C GLU A 111 11.01 7.69 22.53
N GLY A 112 11.77 6.80 23.16
CA GLY A 112 11.30 6.02 24.30
C GLY A 112 10.52 4.75 23.95
N ILE A 113 10.26 4.47 22.66
CA ILE A 113 9.61 3.23 22.23
C ILE A 113 10.63 2.09 22.08
N SER A 114 11.75 2.34 21.39
CA SER A 114 12.86 1.38 21.28
C SER A 114 14.18 2.03 21.68
N GLN A 115 15.02 1.23 22.33
CA GLN A 115 16.42 1.60 22.65
C GLN A 115 17.38 1.20 21.50
N GLU A 116 16.90 0.41 20.54
CA GLU A 116 17.68 -0.02 19.38
C GLU A 116 17.38 0.86 18.17
N PRO A 117 18.33 1.01 17.23
CA PRO A 117 18.07 1.67 15.96
C PRO A 117 16.91 0.99 15.22
N VAL A 118 15.97 1.81 14.75
CA VAL A 118 14.85 1.36 13.92
C VAL A 118 15.25 1.52 12.45
N ASP A 119 15.18 0.43 11.70
CA ASP A 119 15.40 0.43 10.25
C ASP A 119 14.05 0.47 9.54
N ALA A 120 13.89 1.44 8.63
CA ALA A 120 12.73 1.54 7.75
C ALA A 120 13.19 1.54 6.28
N VAL A 121 12.83 0.49 5.54
CA VAL A 121 13.13 0.35 4.11
C VAL A 121 11.93 0.78 3.29
N LEU A 122 12.13 1.76 2.42
CA LEU A 122 11.11 2.25 1.48
C LEU A 122 11.31 1.62 0.11
N THR A 123 10.34 0.83 -0.35
CA THR A 123 10.36 0.17 -1.66
C THR A 123 9.25 0.76 -2.54
N PRO A 124 9.56 1.79 -3.36
CA PRO A 124 8.57 2.38 -4.25
C PRO A 124 8.27 1.46 -5.45
N ASP A 125 6.99 1.39 -5.80
CA ASP A 125 6.49 0.80 -7.03
C ASP A 125 5.87 1.89 -7.92
N PRO A 126 6.62 2.43 -8.90
CA PRO A 126 6.13 3.49 -9.76
C PRO A 126 5.05 3.03 -10.76
N ILE A 127 4.96 1.73 -11.05
CA ILE A 127 3.95 1.17 -11.96
C ILE A 127 2.57 1.19 -11.30
N LEU A 128 2.53 0.82 -10.02
CA LEU A 128 1.32 0.83 -9.22
C LEU A 128 1.10 2.17 -8.52
N GLY A 129 2.10 3.04 -8.45
CA GLY A 129 2.02 4.30 -7.69
C GLY A 129 1.79 4.06 -6.20
N VAL A 130 2.51 3.09 -5.63
CA VAL A 130 2.48 2.75 -4.20
C VAL A 130 3.90 2.69 -3.66
N THR A 131 4.05 2.85 -2.35
CA THR A 131 5.31 2.65 -1.64
C THR A 131 5.08 1.59 -0.57
N THR A 132 5.88 0.53 -0.56
CA THR A 132 5.88 -0.46 0.51
C THR A 132 6.94 -0.08 1.54
N ILE A 133 6.56 -0.09 2.82
CA ILE A 133 7.43 0.19 3.95
C ILE A 133 7.68 -1.12 4.67
N THR A 134 8.95 -1.43 4.95
CA THR A 134 9.35 -2.52 5.84
C THR A 134 10.07 -1.94 7.04
N ILE A 135 9.53 -2.16 8.23
CA ILE A 135 10.11 -1.74 9.51
C ILE A 135 10.70 -2.96 10.18
N SER A 136 11.94 -2.82 10.64
CA SER A 136 12.64 -3.82 11.44
C SER A 136 13.47 -3.16 12.53
N VAL A 137 13.76 -3.94 13.55
CA VAL A 137 14.57 -3.59 14.71
C VAL A 137 15.55 -4.73 14.96
N GLY A 138 16.55 -4.52 15.81
CA GLY A 138 17.51 -5.57 16.13
C GLY A 138 16.85 -6.78 16.80
N GLN A 139 17.55 -7.92 16.75
CA GLN A 139 17.01 -9.23 17.16
C GLN A 139 16.60 -9.31 18.64
N SER A 140 17.10 -8.42 19.49
CA SER A 140 16.79 -8.37 20.93
C SER A 140 15.54 -7.55 21.25
N THR A 141 14.97 -6.83 20.28
CA THR A 141 13.78 -6.01 20.49
C THR A 141 12.53 -6.87 20.66
N GLN A 142 11.65 -6.48 21.58
CA GLN A 142 10.39 -7.16 21.81
C GLN A 142 9.42 -6.96 20.62
N GLU A 143 8.67 -7.99 20.24
CA GLU A 143 7.71 -7.88 19.13
C GLU A 143 6.66 -6.78 19.35
N SER A 144 6.29 -6.50 20.59
CA SER A 144 5.34 -5.44 20.93
C SER A 144 5.87 -4.04 20.63
N GLU A 145 7.17 -3.80 20.82
CA GLU A 145 7.80 -2.52 20.45
C GLU A 145 7.78 -2.34 18.93
N LEU A 146 8.08 -3.40 18.17
CA LEU A 146 8.00 -3.40 16.71
C LEU A 146 6.56 -3.20 16.20
N ASP A 147 5.57 -3.82 16.85
CA ASP A 147 4.16 -3.60 16.55
C ASP A 147 3.77 -2.13 16.75
N GLU A 148 4.19 -1.53 17.87
CA GLU A 148 3.90 -0.13 18.18
C GLU A 148 4.53 0.83 17.16
N LEU A 149 5.82 0.63 16.85
CA LEU A 149 6.52 1.39 15.81
C LEU A 149 5.80 1.32 14.46
N ALA A 150 5.36 0.11 14.08
CA ALA A 150 4.66 -0.10 12.82
C ALA A 150 3.28 0.58 12.80
N VAL A 151 2.54 0.52 13.92
CA VAL A 151 1.25 1.20 14.04
C VAL A 151 1.40 2.71 13.94
N ILE A 152 2.40 3.29 14.58
CA ILE A 152 2.65 4.75 14.53
C ILE A 152 2.99 5.16 13.09
N ALA A 153 3.97 4.49 12.47
CA ALA A 153 4.38 4.77 11.09
C ALA A 153 3.23 4.63 10.08
N HIS A 154 2.47 3.54 10.18
CA HIS A 154 1.32 3.29 9.34
C HIS A 154 0.22 4.35 9.53
N SER A 155 -0.06 4.71 10.79
CA SER A 155 -1.06 5.73 11.12
C SER A 155 -0.67 7.11 10.58
N ALA A 156 0.61 7.49 10.69
CA ALA A 156 1.11 8.75 10.13
C ALA A 156 0.89 8.82 8.61
N CYS A 157 1.18 7.73 7.89
CA CYS A 157 0.92 7.62 6.45
C CYS A 157 -0.57 7.74 6.14
N LEU A 158 -1.42 6.98 6.84
CA LEU A 158 -2.87 6.98 6.63
C LEU A 158 -3.49 8.36 6.86
N VAL A 159 -3.12 9.04 7.96
CA VAL A 159 -3.58 10.40 8.26
C VAL A 159 -3.19 11.36 7.14
N LYS A 160 -1.96 11.24 6.61
CA LYS A 160 -1.51 12.09 5.50
C LYS A 160 -2.28 11.81 4.22
N GLU A 161 -2.55 10.55 3.89
CA GLU A 161 -3.37 10.18 2.72
C GLU A 161 -4.78 10.74 2.81
N MET A 162 -5.40 10.66 3.99
CA MET A 162 -6.72 11.23 4.25
C MET A 162 -6.70 12.75 4.08
N SER A 163 -5.71 13.44 4.65
CA SER A 163 -5.54 14.90 4.49
C SER A 163 -5.41 15.29 3.02
N LEU A 164 -4.55 14.62 2.24
CA LEU A 164 -4.37 14.91 0.83
C LEU A 164 -5.64 14.64 0.01
N SER A 165 -6.40 13.61 0.38
CA SER A 165 -7.65 13.27 -0.28
C SER A 165 -8.73 14.33 -0.03
N LEU A 166 -8.83 14.85 1.19
CA LEU A 166 -9.75 15.94 1.54
C LEU A 166 -9.38 17.25 0.83
N ASP A 167 -8.10 17.59 0.74
CA ASP A 167 -7.63 18.79 0.04
C ASP A 167 -7.96 18.75 -1.46
N ARG A 168 -7.86 17.57 -2.09
CA ARG A 168 -8.25 17.36 -3.49
C ARG A 168 -9.76 17.54 -3.71
N GLN A 169 -10.59 17.10 -2.77
CA GLN A 169 -12.05 17.27 -2.86
C GLN A 169 -12.45 18.75 -2.68
N SER A 170 -11.80 19.46 -1.76
CA SER A 170 -12.10 20.87 -1.50
C SER A 170 -11.70 21.78 -2.67
N SER A 171 -10.56 21.51 -3.32
CA SER A 171 -10.11 22.22 -4.52
C SER A 171 -10.99 21.94 -5.75
N GLY A 172 -11.34 20.68 -6.01
CA GLY A 172 -12.22 20.33 -7.14
C GLY A 172 -13.66 20.87 -7.01
N THR A 173 -14.11 21.18 -5.80
CA THR A 173 -15.42 21.81 -5.56
C THR A 173 -15.39 23.32 -5.79
N ARG A 174 -14.26 23.99 -5.53
CA ARG A 174 -14.09 25.43 -5.78
C ARG A 174 -14.04 25.76 -7.28
N ASP A 175 -13.40 24.91 -8.09
CA ASP A 175 -13.30 25.14 -9.54
C ASP A 175 -14.65 24.94 -10.26
N LYS A 176 -15.52 24.05 -9.78
CA LYS A 176 -16.88 23.88 -10.33
C LYS A 176 -17.83 25.02 -9.97
N ALA A 177 -17.56 25.75 -8.89
CA ALA A 177 -18.42 26.86 -8.45
C ALA A 177 -18.12 28.17 -9.19
N SER A 178 -16.90 28.38 -9.70
CA SER A 178 -16.57 29.61 -10.44
C SER A 178 -17.12 29.61 -11.87
N ILE A 179 -17.29 28.43 -12.50
CA ILE A 179 -17.75 28.30 -13.88
C ILE A 179 -19.26 28.61 -14.04
N ARG A 180 -20.05 28.59 -12.96
CA ARG A 180 -21.52 28.79 -13.02
C ARG A 180 -21.99 30.24 -12.91
N LYS A 181 -21.10 31.24 -12.85
CA LYS A 181 -21.49 32.64 -12.59
C LYS A 181 -21.54 33.59 -13.80
N ASP A 182 -21.17 33.16 -15.01
CA ASP A 182 -21.06 34.03 -16.18
C ASP A 182 -22.07 33.77 -17.31
N SER A 183 -23.24 33.19 -17.02
CA SER A 183 -24.27 32.94 -18.05
C SER A 183 -25.66 33.43 -17.67
N ASP A 184 -25.80 34.69 -17.24
CA ASP A 184 -27.11 35.36 -17.19
C ASP A 184 -26.95 36.87 -17.49
N PHE A 185 -27.03 37.23 -18.77
CA PHE A 185 -27.45 38.56 -19.21
C PHE A 185 -28.62 38.38 -20.18
N PRO A 186 -29.85 38.80 -19.82
CA PRO A 186 -30.93 38.90 -20.78
C PRO A 186 -30.87 40.25 -21.52
N ASN A 187 -31.10 40.20 -22.83
CA ASN A 187 -31.45 41.35 -23.68
C ASN A 187 -32.84 41.89 -23.35
#